data_AF-A0A534Q8S8-F1
#
_entry.id   AF-A0A534Q8S8-F1
#
_cell.length_a   1.000
_cell.length_b   1.000
_cell.length_c   1.000
_cell.angle_alpha   90.00
_cell.angle_beta   90.00
_cell.angle_gamma   90.00
#
_symmetry.space_group_name_H-M   'P 1'
#
loop_
_entity.id
_entity.type
_entity.pdbx_description
1 polymer ?
#
loop_
_entity_poly.entity_id
_entity_poly.type
_entity_poly.pdbx_seq_one_letter_code
_entity_poly.pdbx_strand_id
1 'polypeptide(L)'
;VTVDVGDTVEWQWMTGFHSTTRQQGAETWDSGAVPSPHTFSHTFTHPGTYPYVCTVHVYYGMTGTVTVRPTTVTTTTTPATRPSTTSTTTPAAVSGACTSITTCEAALTAALPAASTAANGKERRVARRLQNLARRATHQLDRAVAASSTRRAHLVDKATRTLERLRSVAGNAAAQGTLVVPLDPIDADAGSLESLARSS
;
A
#
# COMPACT_ATOMS: atom_id res chain seq x y z
N VAL A 1 8.13 -16.58 -5.12
CA VAL A 1 7.34 -17.11 -6.26
C VAL A 1 6.83 -15.93 -7.08
N THR A 2 6.76 -16.06 -8.40
CA THR A 2 6.23 -15.01 -9.28
C THR A 2 5.04 -15.58 -10.04
N VAL A 3 3.93 -14.85 -10.04
CA VAL A 3 2.67 -15.22 -10.69
C VAL A 3 2.11 -14.02 -11.44
N ASP A 4 1.13 -14.22 -12.31
CA ASP A 4 0.40 -13.15 -12.98
C ASP A 4 -0.93 -12.87 -12.25
N VAL A 5 -1.49 -11.66 -12.45
CA VAL A 5 -2.82 -11.33 -11.91
C VAL A 5 -3.87 -12.32 -12.43
N GLY A 6 -4.60 -12.93 -11.50
CA GLY A 6 -5.59 -13.98 -11.74
C GLY A 6 -5.10 -15.38 -11.34
N ASP A 7 -3.80 -15.56 -11.13
CA ASP A 7 -3.23 -16.85 -10.73
C ASP A 7 -3.50 -17.16 -9.26
N THR A 8 -3.52 -18.46 -8.96
CA THR A 8 -3.67 -18.98 -7.60
C THR A 8 -2.35 -19.60 -7.13
N VAL A 9 -1.87 -19.16 -5.97
CA VAL A 9 -0.76 -19.84 -5.27
C VAL A 9 -1.35 -20.80 -4.26
N GLU A 10 -0.85 -22.03 -4.28
CA GLU A 10 -1.17 -23.08 -3.31
C GLU A 10 0.06 -23.35 -2.42
N TRP A 11 -0.14 -23.29 -1.11
CA TRP A 11 0.85 -23.69 -0.11
C TRP A 11 0.46 -25.07 0.41
N GLN A 12 1.45 -25.96 0.54
CA GLN A 12 1.27 -27.31 1.08
C GLN A 12 2.19 -27.52 2.28
N TRP A 13 1.59 -27.95 3.39
CA TRP A 13 2.28 -28.29 4.63
C TRP A 13 2.60 -29.78 4.59
N MET A 14 3.82 -30.11 4.17
CA MET A 14 4.28 -31.49 4.13
C MET A 14 4.52 -32.06 5.52
N THR A 15 5.00 -31.22 6.44
CA THR A 15 5.31 -31.55 7.84
C THR A 15 5.07 -30.34 8.73
N GLY A 16 5.01 -30.57 10.04
CA GLY A 16 5.04 -29.51 11.06
C GLY A 16 3.74 -28.74 11.25
N PHE A 17 3.84 -27.62 11.96
CA PHE A 17 2.73 -26.72 12.27
C PHE A 17 3.09 -25.33 11.74
N HIS A 18 2.41 -24.86 10.69
CA HIS A 18 2.80 -23.60 10.05
C HIS A 18 1.57 -22.76 9.67
N SER A 19 1.82 -21.53 9.24
CA SER A 19 0.86 -20.63 8.62
C SER A 19 1.51 -19.92 7.42
N THR A 20 0.68 -19.32 6.57
CA THR A 20 1.09 -18.27 5.64
C THR A 20 0.22 -17.05 5.91
N THR A 21 0.85 -15.98 6.38
CA THR A 21 0.18 -14.75 6.77
C THR A 21 0.90 -13.58 6.09
N ARG A 22 0.16 -12.81 5.31
CA ARG A 22 0.69 -11.64 4.60
C ARG A 22 1.23 -10.60 5.58
N GLN A 23 2.38 -10.01 5.25
CA GLN A 23 2.98 -8.91 6.00
C GLN A 23 2.62 -7.52 5.45
N GLN A 24 2.71 -7.34 4.12
CA GLN A 24 2.45 -6.08 3.41
C GLN A 24 1.94 -6.32 1.97
N GLY A 25 1.33 -5.30 1.34
CA GLY A 25 0.75 -5.36 -0.02
C GLY A 25 -0.77 -5.11 -0.09
N ALA A 26 -1.33 -4.85 -1.27
CA ALA A 26 -2.75 -4.52 -1.45
C ALA A 26 -3.73 -5.62 -0.98
N GLU A 27 -3.33 -6.89 -1.13
CA GLU A 27 -4.10 -8.05 -0.71
C GLU A 27 -3.71 -8.52 0.69
N THR A 28 -4.67 -9.16 1.37
CA THR A 28 -4.47 -9.77 2.69
C THR A 28 -4.90 -11.23 2.66
N TRP A 29 -4.13 -12.08 3.34
CA TRP A 29 -4.51 -13.45 3.62
C TRP A 29 -3.86 -13.91 4.93
N ASP A 30 -4.53 -14.84 5.59
CA ASP A 30 -4.02 -15.59 6.72
C ASP A 30 -4.60 -17.00 6.65
N SER A 31 -3.75 -18.01 6.51
CA SER A 31 -4.20 -19.41 6.53
C SER A 31 -4.61 -19.88 7.93
N GLY A 32 -4.26 -19.12 8.98
CA GLY A 32 -4.20 -19.65 10.34
C GLY A 32 -3.03 -20.62 10.51
N ALA A 33 -2.66 -20.86 11.78
CA ALA A 33 -1.62 -21.82 12.11
C ALA A 33 -2.22 -23.21 12.33
N VAL A 34 -1.80 -24.18 11.51
CA VAL A 34 -2.42 -25.51 11.42
C VAL A 34 -1.35 -26.61 11.24
N PRO A 35 -1.60 -27.84 11.74
CA PRO A 35 -0.68 -28.96 11.56
C PRO A 35 -0.78 -29.56 10.15
N SER A 36 0.32 -30.14 9.68
CA SER A 36 0.35 -30.98 8.48
C SER A 36 -0.43 -32.30 8.68
N PRO A 37 -1.01 -32.87 7.60
CA PRO A 37 -1.04 -32.36 6.24
C PRO A 37 -2.12 -31.29 6.07
N HIS A 38 -1.78 -30.21 5.38
CA HIS A 38 -2.72 -29.14 5.08
C HIS A 38 -2.38 -28.44 3.77
N THR A 39 -3.38 -27.83 3.15
CA THR A 39 -3.24 -27.02 1.94
C THR A 39 -4.06 -25.74 2.10
N PHE A 40 -3.49 -24.63 1.65
CA PHE A 40 -4.15 -23.32 1.59
C PHE A 40 -3.89 -22.71 0.22
N SER A 41 -4.89 -22.07 -0.35
CA SER A 41 -4.77 -21.42 -1.66
C SER A 41 -5.26 -19.97 -1.60
N HIS A 42 -4.56 -19.09 -2.33
CA HIS A 42 -4.93 -17.68 -2.47
C HIS A 42 -4.79 -17.24 -3.93
N THR A 43 -5.87 -16.69 -4.49
CA THR A 43 -5.88 -16.12 -5.84
C THR A 43 -5.49 -14.65 -5.77
N PHE A 44 -4.42 -14.28 -6.47
CA PHE A 44 -3.93 -12.92 -6.51
C PHE A 44 -4.61 -12.13 -7.62
N THR A 45 -5.21 -11.01 -7.26
CA THR A 45 -6.00 -10.17 -8.16
C THR A 45 -5.38 -8.79 -8.40
N HIS A 46 -4.35 -8.44 -7.64
CA HIS A 46 -3.66 -7.16 -7.69
C HIS A 46 -2.16 -7.38 -7.91
N PRO A 47 -1.55 -6.70 -8.90
CA PRO A 47 -0.12 -6.78 -9.10
C PRO A 47 0.60 -6.16 -7.90
N GLY A 48 1.75 -6.73 -7.52
CA GLY A 48 2.49 -6.25 -6.36
C GLY A 48 3.47 -7.28 -5.81
N THR A 49 4.16 -6.91 -4.73
CA THR A 49 5.05 -7.81 -4.00
C THR A 49 4.52 -8.00 -2.59
N TYR A 50 4.24 -9.26 -2.26
CA TYR A 50 3.59 -9.68 -1.03
C TYR A 50 4.53 -10.58 -0.22
N PRO A 51 5.34 -10.00 0.69
CA PRO A 51 6.05 -10.79 1.67
C PRO A 51 5.05 -11.38 2.68
N TYR A 52 5.33 -12.60 3.11
CA TYR A 52 4.52 -13.32 4.08
C TYR A 52 5.42 -14.04 5.08
N VAL A 53 4.83 -14.39 6.23
CA VAL A 53 5.50 -15.14 7.28
C VAL A 53 4.65 -16.28 7.76
N CYS A 54 5.30 -17.24 8.40
CA CYS A 54 4.65 -18.16 9.32
C CYS A 54 4.65 -17.54 10.72
N THR A 55 3.47 -17.27 11.28
CA THR A 55 3.30 -16.61 12.58
C THR A 55 3.91 -17.37 13.75
N VAL A 56 3.98 -18.71 13.67
CA VAL A 56 4.61 -19.55 14.70
C VAL A 56 6.12 -19.68 14.55
N HIS A 57 6.68 -19.43 13.36
CA HIS A 57 8.11 -19.57 13.06
C HIS A 57 8.76 -18.26 12.59
N VAL A 58 8.14 -17.11 12.89
CA VAL A 58 8.64 -15.80 12.46
C VAL A 58 10.03 -15.50 13.02
N TYR A 59 10.27 -15.87 14.29
CA TYR A 59 11.58 -15.69 14.94
C TYR A 59 12.69 -16.53 14.28
N TYR A 60 12.32 -17.70 13.74
CA TYR A 60 13.24 -18.59 13.02
C TYR A 60 13.38 -18.22 11.53
N GLY A 61 12.78 -17.10 11.10
CA GLY A 61 12.95 -16.59 9.74
C GLY A 61 12.11 -17.31 8.68
N MET A 62 11.05 -18.03 9.07
CA MET A 62 10.16 -18.67 8.10
C MET A 62 9.29 -17.62 7.40
N THR A 63 9.84 -17.10 6.30
CA THR A 63 9.30 -16.00 5.51
C THR A 63 9.33 -16.38 4.04
N GLY A 64 8.52 -15.69 3.22
CA GLY A 64 8.54 -15.84 1.78
C GLY A 64 8.00 -14.61 1.08
N THR A 65 7.99 -14.63 -0.24
CA THR A 65 7.50 -13.51 -1.05
C THR A 65 6.80 -14.02 -2.30
N VAL A 66 5.61 -13.48 -2.56
CA VAL A 66 4.87 -13.63 -3.83
C VAL A 66 5.00 -12.32 -4.60
N THR A 67 5.45 -12.39 -5.85
CA THR A 67 5.43 -11.24 -6.77
C THR A 67 4.35 -11.49 -7.82
N VAL A 68 3.37 -10.60 -7.91
CA VAL A 68 2.25 -10.68 -8.86
C VAL A 68 2.49 -9.64 -9.94
N ARG A 69 2.58 -10.08 -11.19
CA ARG A 69 2.78 -9.20 -12.34
C ARG A 69 1.44 -8.82 -12.95
N PRO A 70 1.30 -7.61 -13.53
CA PRO A 70 0.10 -7.25 -14.25
C PRO A 70 -0.11 -8.18 -15.44
N THR A 71 -1.30 -8.77 -15.59
CA THR A 71 -1.68 -9.41 -16.84
C THR A 71 -1.93 -8.31 -17.87
N THR A 72 -1.08 -8.25 -18.90
CA THR A 72 -1.36 -7.42 -20.07
C THR A 72 -2.38 -8.18 -20.89
N VAL A 73 -3.67 -7.92 -20.67
CA VAL A 73 -4.70 -8.33 -21.62
C VAL A 73 -4.49 -7.53 -22.90
N THR A 74 -3.68 -8.07 -23.81
CA THR A 74 -3.61 -7.62 -25.20
C THR A 74 -4.95 -7.99 -25.84
N THR A 75 -5.94 -7.10 -25.70
CA THR A 75 -7.17 -7.19 -26.47
C THR A 75 -6.85 -6.75 -27.89
N THR A 76 -6.61 -7.73 -28.76
CA THR A 76 -6.66 -7.55 -30.22
C THR A 76 -8.06 -7.04 -30.55
N THR A 77 -8.17 -5.75 -30.85
CA THR A 77 -9.43 -5.04 -31.11
C THR A 77 -9.80 -5.17 -32.58
N THR A 78 -10.76 -6.05 -32.89
CA THR A 78 -11.55 -6.00 -34.13
C THR A 78 -12.53 -4.82 -34.04
N PRO A 79 -12.59 -3.90 -35.02
CA PRO A 79 -13.51 -2.76 -34.94
C PRO A 79 -14.93 -3.18 -35.33
N ALA A 80 -15.86 -3.10 -34.39
CA ALA A 80 -17.30 -3.19 -34.66
C ALA A 80 -18.00 -1.93 -34.12
N THR A 81 -18.75 -1.31 -35.02
CA THR A 81 -19.34 0.03 -34.96
C THR A 81 -20.57 0.12 -34.03
N ARG A 82 -20.79 1.33 -33.47
CA ARG A 82 -22.05 1.95 -32.90
C ARG A 82 -22.20 1.96 -31.36
N PRO A 83 -23.01 2.89 -30.76
CA PRO A 83 -22.50 4.09 -30.09
C PRO A 83 -22.97 4.29 -28.61
N SER A 84 -22.28 5.19 -27.90
CA SER A 84 -22.64 5.89 -26.63
C SER A 84 -22.97 5.02 -25.42
N THR A 85 -22.20 5.09 -24.32
CA THR A 85 -22.22 6.23 -23.41
C THR A 85 -20.82 6.69 -22.98
N THR A 86 -20.61 7.99 -23.03
CA THR A 86 -19.44 8.69 -22.50
C THR A 86 -19.41 8.57 -20.98
N SER A 87 -18.58 7.68 -20.45
CA SER A 87 -17.93 7.87 -19.15
C SER A 87 -16.48 8.19 -19.41
N THR A 88 -16.19 9.50 -19.46
CA THR A 88 -14.84 10.04 -19.33
C THR A 88 -14.34 9.68 -17.93
N THR A 89 -13.77 8.49 -17.79
CA THR A 89 -12.87 8.19 -16.68
C THR A 89 -11.48 8.45 -17.21
N THR A 90 -11.02 9.68 -17.00
CA THR A 90 -9.61 10.05 -17.02
C THR A 90 -8.81 8.91 -16.39
N PRO A 91 -7.75 8.38 -17.03
CA PRO A 91 -6.90 7.41 -16.37
C PRO A 91 -6.33 8.10 -15.13
N ALA A 92 -6.81 7.68 -13.95
CA ALA A 92 -6.17 8.00 -12.70
C ALA A 92 -4.74 7.49 -12.85
N ALA A 93 -3.79 8.42 -12.81
CA ALA A 93 -2.38 8.12 -12.86
C ALA A 93 -2.12 6.98 -11.87
N VAL A 94 -1.52 5.90 -12.36
CA VAL A 94 -0.81 4.93 -11.54
C VAL A 94 0.30 5.71 -10.81
N SER A 95 -0.05 6.31 -9.68
CA SER A 95 0.90 6.93 -8.75
C SER A 95 1.67 5.81 -8.09
N GLY A 96 2.74 5.41 -8.75
CA GLY A 96 3.58 4.29 -8.35
C GLY A 96 4.97 4.41 -8.95
N ALA A 97 5.61 5.57 -8.76
CA ALA A 97 7.06 5.76 -8.71
C ALA A 97 7.39 7.26 -8.72
N CYS A 98 6.99 7.99 -7.69
CA CYS A 98 7.57 9.31 -7.49
C CYS A 98 9.06 9.11 -7.13
N THR A 99 9.96 9.69 -7.93
CA THR A 99 11.43 9.47 -7.83
C THR A 99 12.15 10.46 -6.93
N SER A 100 11.44 11.41 -6.34
CA SER A 100 11.99 12.43 -5.45
C SER A 100 11.05 12.68 -4.27
N ILE A 101 11.61 13.20 -3.16
CA ILE A 101 10.83 13.56 -1.97
C ILE A 101 9.72 14.54 -2.36
N THR A 102 10.06 15.62 -3.09
CA THR A 102 9.10 16.66 -3.51
C THR A 102 7.97 16.13 -4.39
N THR A 103 8.27 15.22 -5.33
CA THR A 103 7.22 14.63 -6.18
C THR A 103 6.32 13.69 -5.41
N CYS A 104 6.87 12.90 -4.47
CA CYS A 104 6.04 12.05 -3.61
C CYS A 104 5.17 12.85 -2.64
N GLU A 105 5.68 13.96 -2.10
CA GLU A 105 4.91 14.84 -1.22
C GLU A 105 3.69 15.44 -1.93
N ALA A 106 3.87 15.86 -3.18
CA ALA A 106 2.79 16.35 -4.01
C ALA A 106 1.76 15.24 -4.32
N ALA A 107 2.22 14.03 -4.66
CA ALA A 107 1.35 12.88 -4.92
C ALA A 107 0.54 12.47 -3.67
N LEU A 108 1.20 12.34 -2.51
CA LEU A 108 0.54 12.05 -1.23
C LEU A 108 -0.49 13.12 -0.88
N THR A 109 -0.19 14.40 -1.11
CA THR A 109 -1.13 15.49 -0.84
C THR A 109 -2.34 15.42 -1.76
N ALA A 110 -2.16 15.04 -3.02
CA ALA A 110 -3.25 14.86 -3.99
C ALA A 110 -4.11 13.62 -3.70
N ALA A 111 -3.52 12.56 -3.15
CA ALA A 111 -4.21 11.33 -2.78
C ALA A 111 -5.10 11.47 -1.52
N LEU A 112 -4.84 12.48 -0.67
CA LEU A 112 -5.55 12.66 0.59
C LEU A 112 -6.92 13.34 0.41
N PRO A 113 -7.95 12.93 1.17
CA PRO A 113 -9.28 13.50 1.04
C PRO A 113 -9.29 14.96 1.53
N ALA A 114 -10.01 15.82 0.82
CA ALA A 114 -10.23 17.20 1.24
C ALA A 114 -11.32 17.26 2.31
N ALA A 115 -11.12 18.08 3.36
CA ALA A 115 -12.15 18.27 4.39
C ALA A 115 -13.43 18.93 3.85
N SER A 116 -13.34 19.65 2.72
CA SER A 116 -14.45 20.27 2.01
C SER A 116 -15.32 19.26 1.24
N THR A 117 -14.75 18.11 0.85
CA THR A 117 -15.47 17.07 0.09
C THR A 117 -16.11 16.00 0.99
N ALA A 118 -15.96 16.13 2.31
CA ALA A 118 -16.52 15.18 3.28
C ALA A 118 -18.03 15.35 3.46
N ALA A 119 -18.78 14.26 3.33
CA ALA A 119 -20.23 14.22 3.42
C ALA A 119 -20.72 14.39 4.87
N ASN A 120 -19.94 13.98 5.86
CA ASN A 120 -20.31 14.07 7.27
C ASN A 120 -19.15 14.49 8.20
N GLY A 121 -19.46 14.73 9.47
CA GLY A 121 -18.49 15.16 10.48
C GLY A 121 -17.41 14.12 10.80
N LYS A 122 -17.70 12.81 10.63
CA LYS A 122 -16.73 11.73 10.90
C LYS A 122 -15.67 11.70 9.80
N GLU A 123 -16.09 11.69 8.54
CA GLU A 123 -15.20 11.80 7.37
C GLU A 123 -14.35 13.08 7.41
N ARG A 124 -14.96 14.22 7.79
CA ARG A 124 -14.24 15.50 7.90
C ARG A 124 -13.13 15.46 8.96
N ARG A 125 -13.36 14.77 10.07
CA ARG A 125 -12.34 14.56 11.12
C ARG A 125 -11.22 13.65 10.62
N VAL A 126 -11.55 12.58 9.90
CA VAL A 126 -10.57 11.68 9.26
C VAL A 126 -9.71 12.45 8.26
N ALA A 127 -10.33 13.19 7.34
CA ALA A 127 -9.64 13.99 6.33
C ALA A 127 -8.66 14.99 6.95
N ARG A 128 -9.11 15.77 7.95
CA ARG A 128 -8.23 16.71 8.66
C ARG A 128 -7.08 16.01 9.36
N ARG A 129 -7.33 14.83 9.96
CA ARG A 129 -6.30 14.06 10.67
C ARG A 129 -5.23 13.54 9.71
N LEU A 130 -5.63 12.98 8.57
CA LEU A 130 -4.70 12.49 7.55
C LEU A 130 -3.87 13.65 6.97
N GLN A 131 -4.51 14.75 6.60
CA GLN A 131 -3.82 15.96 6.12
C GLN A 131 -2.84 16.54 7.15
N ASN A 132 -3.20 16.55 8.44
CA ASN A 132 -2.30 17.01 9.51
C ASN A 132 -1.06 16.11 9.64
N LEU A 133 -1.23 14.78 9.51
CA LEU A 133 -0.12 13.84 9.55
C LEU A 133 0.79 14.01 8.33
N ALA A 134 0.22 14.18 7.15
CA ALA A 134 0.98 14.39 5.92
C ALA A 134 1.84 15.66 6.00
N ARG A 135 1.22 16.80 6.34
CA ARG A 135 1.95 18.08 6.54
C ARG A 135 3.06 17.98 7.59
N ARG A 136 2.85 17.17 8.64
CA ARG A 136 3.85 16.97 9.68
C ARG A 136 5.02 16.16 9.15
N ALA A 137 4.75 15.10 8.38
CA ALA A 137 5.78 14.30 7.72
C ALA A 137 6.60 15.14 6.73
N THR A 138 5.96 15.91 5.85
CA THR A 138 6.66 16.77 4.89
C THR A 138 7.53 17.81 5.59
N HIS A 139 7.00 18.50 6.62
CA HIS A 139 7.79 19.45 7.39
C HIS A 139 9.00 18.82 8.11
N GLN A 140 8.92 17.54 8.48
CA GLN A 140 10.06 16.82 9.07
C GLN A 140 11.11 16.49 8.00
N LEU A 141 10.69 16.11 6.79
CA LEU A 141 11.57 15.84 5.66
C LEU A 141 12.27 17.11 5.16
N ASP A 142 11.55 18.22 4.99
CA ASP A 142 12.12 19.53 4.64
C ASP A 142 13.23 19.94 5.62
N ARG A 143 12.95 19.80 6.93
CA ARG A 143 13.94 20.09 7.96
C ARG A 143 15.13 19.15 7.94
N ALA A 144 14.95 17.90 7.51
CA ALA A 144 16.02 16.93 7.41
C ALA A 144 16.99 17.28 6.26
N VAL A 145 16.49 17.87 5.18
CA VAL A 145 17.30 18.35 4.05
C VAL A 145 18.23 19.48 4.46
N ALA A 146 17.79 20.39 5.35
CA ALA A 146 18.60 21.51 5.82
C ALA A 146 19.44 21.22 7.09
N ALA A 147 19.41 19.99 7.63
CA ALA A 147 20.04 19.65 8.90
C ALA A 147 21.42 18.98 8.75
N SER A 148 22.24 19.07 9.81
CA SER A 148 23.46 18.26 9.94
C SER A 148 23.14 16.76 9.99
N SER A 149 24.11 15.91 9.64
CA SER A 149 23.92 14.45 9.47
C SER A 149 23.23 13.74 10.65
N THR A 150 23.62 14.01 11.89
CA THR A 150 23.00 13.40 13.09
C THR A 150 21.55 13.88 13.28
N ARG A 151 21.30 15.17 13.03
CA ARG A 151 19.96 15.76 13.17
C ARG A 151 19.05 15.35 12.02
N ARG A 152 19.59 15.14 10.82
CA ARG A 152 18.93 14.57 9.65
C ARG A 152 18.41 13.17 9.95
N ALA A 153 19.25 12.27 10.46
CA ALA A 153 18.85 10.90 10.80
C ALA A 153 17.67 10.87 11.79
N HIS A 154 17.72 11.68 12.84
CA HIS A 154 16.62 11.80 13.80
C HIS A 154 15.32 12.35 13.15
N LEU A 155 15.42 13.32 12.24
CA LEU A 155 14.26 13.89 11.55
C LEU A 155 13.64 12.90 10.57
N VAL A 156 14.44 12.11 9.85
CA VAL A 156 13.98 11.03 8.96
C VAL A 156 13.25 9.94 9.74
N ASP A 157 13.79 9.51 10.87
CA ASP A 157 13.15 8.54 11.77
C ASP A 157 11.82 9.07 12.32
N LYS A 158 11.76 10.37 12.65
CA LYS A 158 10.52 11.03 13.08
C LYS A 158 9.48 11.17 11.95
N ALA A 159 9.92 11.41 10.72
CA ALA A 159 9.07 11.46 9.53
C ALA A 159 8.48 10.09 9.23
N THR A 160 9.31 9.04 9.27
CA THR A 160 8.92 7.63 9.09
C THR A 160 7.80 7.24 10.05
N ARG A 161 7.97 7.45 11.36
CA ARG A 161 6.90 7.19 12.35
C ARG A 161 5.61 7.96 12.10
N THR A 162 5.71 9.15 11.48
CA THR A 162 4.54 9.96 11.15
C THR A 162 3.80 9.42 9.93
N LEU A 163 4.53 8.91 8.93
CA LEU A 163 3.99 8.23 7.75
C LEU A 163 3.36 6.88 8.11
N GLU A 164 4.00 6.07 8.96
CA GLU A 164 3.41 4.85 9.51
C GLU A 164 2.08 5.12 10.23
N ARG A 165 2.03 6.20 11.03
CA ARG A 165 0.80 6.63 11.70
C ARG A 165 -0.26 7.12 10.70
N LEU A 166 0.14 7.76 9.61
CA LEU A 166 -0.77 8.17 8.54
C LEU A 166 -1.42 6.94 7.89
N ARG A 167 -0.60 5.96 7.46
CA ARG A 167 -1.09 4.71 6.87
C ARG A 167 -2.03 3.95 7.81
N SER A 168 -1.66 3.84 9.09
CA SER A 168 -2.53 3.22 10.11
C SER A 168 -3.87 3.93 10.27
N VAL A 169 -3.90 5.28 10.27
CA VAL A 169 -5.16 6.03 10.35
C VAL A 169 -5.98 5.87 9.07
N ALA A 170 -5.34 5.86 7.91
CA ALA A 170 -6.00 5.67 6.62
C ALA A 170 -6.62 4.27 6.51
N GLY A 171 -5.87 3.22 6.87
CA GLY A 171 -6.36 1.84 6.89
C GLY A 171 -7.52 1.64 7.86
N ASN A 172 -7.43 2.18 9.08
CA ASN A 172 -8.54 2.15 10.03
C ASN A 172 -9.78 2.90 9.52
N ALA A 173 -9.59 4.03 8.84
CA ALA A 173 -10.69 4.79 8.27
C ALA A 173 -11.36 4.05 7.11
N ALA A 174 -10.58 3.37 6.25
CA ALA A 174 -11.06 2.53 5.17
C ALA A 174 -11.86 1.34 5.71
N ALA A 175 -11.33 0.62 6.70
CA ALA A 175 -12.02 -0.50 7.36
C ALA A 175 -13.35 -0.08 8.01
N GLN A 176 -13.47 1.17 8.46
CA GLN A 176 -14.70 1.74 9.02
C GLN A 176 -15.63 2.39 7.97
N GLY A 177 -15.29 2.35 6.68
CA GLY A 177 -16.07 3.00 5.61
C GLY A 177 -16.11 4.52 5.70
N THR A 178 -15.10 5.15 6.33
CA THR A 178 -15.01 6.60 6.56
C THR A 178 -13.92 7.29 5.74
N LEU A 179 -13.19 6.51 4.95
CA LEU A 179 -12.26 7.03 3.97
C LEU A 179 -13.00 7.17 2.64
N VAL A 180 -13.12 8.41 2.17
CA VAL A 180 -13.87 8.76 0.94
C VAL A 180 -13.00 8.62 -0.32
N VAL A 181 -11.71 8.31 -0.14
CA VAL A 181 -10.75 8.09 -1.21
C VAL A 181 -10.18 6.68 -1.12
N PRO A 182 -9.68 6.10 -2.22
CA PRO A 182 -9.00 4.81 -2.19
C PRO A 182 -7.79 4.83 -1.24
N LEU A 183 -7.57 3.73 -0.52
CA LEU A 183 -6.42 3.59 0.39
C LEU A 183 -5.10 3.39 -0.37
N ASP A 184 -5.14 2.66 -1.49
CA ASP A 184 -3.93 2.22 -2.20
C ASP A 184 -3.00 3.36 -2.62
N PRO A 185 -3.48 4.49 -3.19
CA PRO A 185 -2.61 5.60 -3.53
C PRO A 185 -1.94 6.23 -2.30
N ILE A 186 -2.66 6.33 -1.18
CA ILE A 186 -2.13 6.89 0.07
C ILE A 186 -1.01 6.00 0.61
N ASP A 187 -1.21 4.68 0.62
CA ASP A 187 -0.22 3.72 1.11
C ASP A 187 1.01 3.64 0.19
N ALA A 188 0.80 3.67 -1.13
CA ALA A 188 1.86 3.67 -2.13
C ALA A 188 2.74 4.93 -2.04
N ASP A 189 2.13 6.12 -2.02
CA ASP A 189 2.87 7.39 -1.97
C ASP A 189 3.60 7.58 -0.64
N ALA A 190 2.95 7.25 0.48
CA ALA A 190 3.63 7.19 1.77
C ALA A 190 4.76 6.16 1.74
N GLY A 191 4.57 5.03 1.04
CA GLY A 191 5.54 3.96 0.74
C GLY A 191 6.85 4.50 0.20
N SER A 192 6.73 5.15 -0.95
CA SER A 192 7.85 5.75 -1.67
C SER A 192 8.54 6.84 -0.84
N LEU A 193 7.80 7.65 -0.08
CA LEU A 193 8.37 8.67 0.82
C LEU A 193 9.29 8.08 1.89
N GLU A 194 8.86 7.01 2.56
CA GLU A 194 9.68 6.36 3.59
C GLU A 194 10.97 5.77 3.01
N SER A 195 10.86 5.11 1.84
CA SER A 195 12.03 4.54 1.20
C SER A 195 13.02 5.61 0.75
N LEU A 196 12.55 6.69 0.11
CA LEU A 196 13.41 7.78 -0.34
C LEU A 196 14.06 8.52 0.83
N ALA A 197 13.31 8.76 1.91
CA ALA A 197 13.83 9.46 3.08
C ALA A 197 14.97 8.70 3.76
N ARG A 198 14.90 7.36 3.81
CA ARG A 198 15.96 6.51 4.38
C ARG A 198 17.19 6.37 3.48
N SER A 199 17.01 6.52 2.16
CA SER A 199 18.09 6.45 1.17
C SER A 199 18.83 7.77 0.97
N SER A 200 18.37 8.85 1.61
CA SER A 200 18.89 10.22 1.44
C SER A 200 19.73 10.68 2.63
#